data_AF-A0A2G5SY40-F1
#
_entry.id   AF-A0A2G5SY40-F1
#
_cell.length_a   1.000
_cell.length_b   1.000
_cell.length_c   1.000
_cell.angle_alpha   90.00
_cell.angle_beta   90.00
_cell.angle_gamma   90.00
#
_symmetry.space_group_name_H-M   'P 1'
#
loop_
_entity.id
_entity.type
_entity.pdbx_description
1 polymer ?
#
loop_
_entity_poly.entity_id
_entity_poly.type
_entity_poly.pdbx_seq_one_letter_code
_entity_poly.pdbx_strand_id
1 'polypeptide(L)'
;MCLQNIAFKSFYHFTDDIEESRQFPNTDGPFLSLQIAANEEGFIIRALGTGWVKRYDHRLPLSNIQSLVITGSSISICYVRSNKTFFCLHDSTEISQGCKKIKKTT
;
A
#
# COMPACT_ATOMS: atom_id res chain seq x y z
N MET A 1 2.76 14.91 19.41
CA MET A 1 2.37 14.25 18.15
C MET A 1 3.00 12.87 18.14
N CYS A 2 2.20 11.80 18.09
CA CYS A 2 2.74 10.45 17.92
C CYS A 2 3.18 10.30 16.45
N LEU A 3 4.46 10.04 16.22
CA LEU A 3 4.97 9.76 14.88
C LEU A 3 4.41 8.41 14.43
N GLN A 4 3.44 8.41 13.52
CA GLN A 4 3.01 7.19 12.86
C GLN A 4 4.09 6.78 11.84
N ASN A 5 4.43 5.50 11.82
CA ASN A 5 5.38 4.91 10.88
C ASN A 5 4.68 3.86 10.02
N ILE A 6 5.10 3.76 8.76
CA ILE A 6 4.73 2.69 7.85
C ILE A 6 5.88 1.68 7.85
N ALA A 7 5.55 0.41 8.12
CA ALA A 7 6.48 -0.69 8.04
C ALA A 7 6.40 -1.39 6.68
N PHE A 8 7.55 -1.77 6.14
CA PHE A 8 7.72 -2.50 4.89
C PHE A 8 8.50 -3.78 5.18
N LYS A 9 7.92 -4.92 4.78
CA LYS A 9 8.46 -6.25 5.03
C LYS A 9 8.18 -7.20 3.90
N SER A 10 9.01 -8.22 3.81
CA SER A 10 8.78 -9.43 3.02
C SER A 10 8.59 -10.59 3.97
N PHE A 11 7.62 -11.45 3.68
CA PHE A 11 7.38 -12.68 4.42
C PHE A 11 7.61 -13.86 3.47
N TYR A 12 8.54 -14.74 3.83
CA TYR A 12 8.91 -15.89 3.03
C TYR A 12 9.38 -17.04 3.93
N HIS A 13 9.15 -18.29 3.51
CA HIS A 13 9.45 -19.49 4.31
C HIS A 13 8.95 -19.42 5.77
N PHE A 14 7.76 -18.84 5.98
CA PHE A 14 7.15 -18.67 7.31
C PHE A 14 7.93 -17.78 8.28
N THR A 15 8.82 -16.94 7.76
CA THR A 15 9.61 -15.99 8.55
C THR A 15 9.50 -14.58 7.99
N ASP A 16 9.43 -13.59 8.88
CA ASP A 16 9.58 -12.19 8.51
C ASP A 16 11.04 -11.89 8.19
N ASP A 17 11.24 -11.16 7.11
CA ASP A 17 12.53 -10.56 6.80
C ASP A 17 12.67 -9.19 7.49
N ILE A 18 13.83 -8.53 7.34
CA ILE A 18 14.18 -7.27 7.99
C ILE A 18 13.12 -6.19 7.72
N GLU A 19 12.62 -5.54 8.78
CA GLU A 19 11.70 -4.41 8.66
C GLU A 19 12.42 -3.16 8.17
N GLU A 20 11.88 -2.52 7.14
CA GLU A 20 12.18 -1.13 6.82
C GLU A 20 11.03 -0.26 7.30
N SER A 21 11.33 0.84 7.99
CA SER A 21 10.32 1.78 8.44
C SER A 21 10.46 3.13 7.75
N ARG A 22 9.35 3.83 7.60
CA ARG A 22 9.34 5.22 7.15
C ARG A 22 8.23 5.98 7.84
N GLN A 23 8.53 7.22 8.23
CA GLN A 23 7.53 8.11 8.80
C GLN A 23 6.35 8.28 7.85
N PHE A 24 5.15 8.24 8.42
CA PHE A 24 3.91 8.48 7.69
C PHE A 24 3.93 9.88 7.07
N PRO A 25 3.49 10.04 5.81
CA PRO A 25 3.44 11.35 5.17
C PRO A 25 2.51 12.29 5.94
N ASN A 26 2.97 13.51 6.21
CA ASN A 26 2.08 14.57 6.67
C ASN A 26 1.09 14.86 5.54
N THR A 27 -0.20 14.75 5.84
CA THR A 27 -1.29 15.08 4.94
C THR A 27 -2.19 16.09 5.63
N ASP A 28 -2.50 17.18 4.94
CA ASP A 28 -3.48 18.15 5.39
C ASP A 28 -4.92 17.73 5.02
N GLY A 29 -5.07 16.67 4.22
CA GLY A 29 -6.34 16.15 3.73
C GLY A 29 -6.85 14.93 4.52
N PRO A 30 -8.17 14.64 4.45
CA PRO A 30 -8.82 13.57 5.23
C PRO A 30 -8.54 12.16 4.69
N PHE A 31 -7.84 12.05 3.56
CA PHE A 31 -7.46 10.80 2.94
C PHE A 31 -6.01 10.82 2.50
N LEU A 32 -5.33 9.69 2.63
CA LEU A 32 -4.03 9.45 2.04
C LEU A 32 -4.19 8.63 0.77
N SER A 33 -3.94 9.23 -0.39
CA SER A 33 -3.90 8.51 -1.66
C SER A 33 -2.51 7.93 -1.92
N LEU A 34 -2.41 6.60 -1.88
CA LEU A 34 -1.19 5.87 -2.19
C LEU A 34 -1.21 5.33 -3.62
N GLN A 35 -0.14 5.58 -4.36
CA GLN A 35 0.16 4.91 -5.62
C GLN A 35 1.29 3.92 -5.41
N ILE A 36 1.08 2.67 -5.80
CA ILE A 36 2.12 1.63 -5.81
C ILE A 36 2.37 1.24 -7.26
N ALA A 37 3.62 1.39 -7.70
CA ALA A 37 4.09 0.93 -9.00
C ALA A 37 5.19 -0.11 -8.79
N ALA A 38 5.12 -1.23 -9.53
CA ALA A 38 6.18 -2.22 -9.55
C ALA A 38 7.03 -2.04 -10.83
N ASN A 39 8.34 -2.15 -10.69
CA ASN A 39 9.29 -2.27 -11.80
C ASN A 39 10.22 -3.46 -11.55
N GLU A 40 11.25 -3.65 -12.39
CA GLU A 40 12.18 -4.78 -12.27
C GLU A 40 13.03 -4.74 -11.00
N GLU A 41 13.21 -3.57 -10.40
CA GLU A 41 14.10 -3.39 -9.25
C GLU A 41 13.35 -3.40 -7.90
N GLY A 42 12.06 -3.03 -7.89
CA GLY A 42 11.28 -2.98 -6.68
C GLY A 42 9.90 -2.36 -6.83
N PHE A 43 9.37 -1.93 -5.69
CA PHE A 43 8.17 -1.13 -5.58
C PHE A 43 8.50 0.32 -5.32
N ILE A 44 7.79 1.21 -6.03
CA ILE A 44 7.77 2.64 -5.77
C ILE A 44 6.39 2.98 -5.22
N ILE A 45 6.35 3.38 -3.95
CA ILE A 45 5.16 3.83 -3.25
C ILE A 45 5.20 5.35 -3.14
N ARG A 46 4.13 6.02 -3.55
CA ARG A 46 3.99 7.48 -3.49
C ARG A 46 2.73 7.85 -2.75
N ALA A 47 2.82 8.81 -1.86
CA ALA A 47 1.65 9.49 -1.33
C ALA A 47 1.38 10.73 -2.19
N LEU A 48 0.29 10.68 -2.95
CA LEU A 48 -0.06 11.72 -3.91
C LEU A 48 -0.32 13.04 -3.18
N GLY A 49 0.20 14.14 -3.72
CA GLY A 49 0.04 15.48 -3.15
C GLY A 49 1.00 15.84 -2.01
N THR A 50 1.83 14.91 -1.52
CA THR A 50 2.70 15.16 -0.33
C THR A 50 4.20 15.20 -0.64
N GLY A 51 4.61 14.87 -1.87
CA GLY A 51 6.02 14.68 -2.23
C GLY A 51 6.69 13.44 -1.61
N TRP A 52 5.99 12.71 -0.73
CA TRP A 52 6.51 11.54 -0.06
C TRP A 52 6.61 10.35 -1.03
N VAL A 53 7.76 9.65 -0.99
CA VAL A 53 8.06 8.51 -1.84
C VAL A 53 8.89 7.47 -1.10
N LYS A 54 8.46 6.21 -1.05
CA LYS A 54 9.26 5.09 -0.55
C LYS A 54 9.59 4.14 -1.70
N ARG A 55 10.86 3.76 -1.78
CA ARG A 55 11.32 2.64 -2.60
C ARG A 55 11.52 1.41 -1.71
N TYR A 56 11.06 0.26 -2.16
CA TYR A 56 11.24 -1.03 -1.51
C TYR A 56 11.73 -2.03 -2.55
N ASP A 57 12.99 -2.44 -2.45
CA ASP A 57 13.62 -3.30 -3.45
C ASP A 57 13.06 -4.73 -3.38
N HIS A 58 13.02 -5.42 -4.52
CA HIS A 58 12.54 -6.79 -4.58
C HIS A 58 13.47 -7.72 -3.80
N ARG A 59 12.94 -8.35 -2.75
CA ARG A 59 13.63 -9.44 -2.03
C ARG A 59 13.28 -10.83 -2.57
N LEU A 60 12.24 -10.90 -3.40
CA LEU A 60 11.79 -12.07 -4.12
C LEU A 60 11.49 -11.68 -5.58
N PRO A 61 11.58 -12.60 -6.54
CA PRO A 61 11.23 -12.32 -7.92
C PRO A 61 9.80 -11.78 -8.06
N LEU A 62 9.63 -10.69 -8.82
CA LEU A 62 8.31 -10.12 -9.12
C LEU A 62 7.35 -11.14 -9.77
N SER A 63 7.90 -12.11 -10.51
CA SER A 63 7.14 -13.22 -11.10
C SER A 63 6.37 -14.08 -10.08
N ASN A 64 6.77 -14.04 -8.81
CA ASN A 64 6.12 -14.83 -7.76
C ASN A 64 4.87 -14.14 -7.20
N ILE A 65 4.62 -12.88 -7.56
CA ILE A 65 3.53 -12.07 -7.03
C ILE A 65 2.29 -12.26 -7.89
N GLN A 66 1.34 -13.02 -7.37
CA GLN A 66 0.11 -13.39 -8.09
C GLN A 66 -1.12 -12.60 -7.63
N SER A 67 -1.06 -12.02 -6.43
CA SER A 67 -2.19 -11.36 -5.81
C SER A 67 -1.76 -10.12 -5.04
N LEU A 68 -2.71 -9.19 -4.93
CA LEU A 68 -2.62 -8.03 -4.06
C LEU A 68 -3.76 -8.12 -3.05
N VAL A 69 -3.41 -8.16 -1.78
CA VAL A 69 -4.35 -8.24 -0.67
C VAL A 69 -4.28 -6.91 0.09
N ILE A 70 -5.45 -6.34 0.36
CA ILE A 70 -5.58 -5.07 1.07
C ILE A 70 -6.56 -5.29 2.21
N THR A 71 -6.12 -5.02 3.42
CA THR A 71 -6.88 -5.26 4.65
C THR A 71 -6.68 -4.11 5.61
N GLY A 72 -7.73 -3.70 6.31
CA GLY A 72 -7.68 -2.65 7.32
C GLY A 72 -9.08 -2.14 7.63
N SER A 73 -9.21 -1.37 8.71
CA SER A 73 -10.48 -0.84 9.21
C SER A 73 -10.99 0.38 8.43
N SER A 74 -10.11 1.09 7.71
CA SER A 74 -10.41 2.42 7.13
C SER A 74 -9.83 2.54 5.71
N ILE A 75 -10.06 1.54 4.87
CA ILE A 75 -9.52 1.48 3.52
C ILE A 75 -10.64 1.60 2.48
N SER A 76 -10.51 2.58 1.59
CA SER A 76 -11.33 2.68 0.38
C SER A 76 -10.45 2.41 -0.84
N ILE A 77 -10.82 1.38 -1.61
CA ILE A 77 -10.13 1.06 -2.87
C ILE A 77 -10.67 1.98 -3.95
N CYS A 78 -9.86 2.93 -4.38
CA CYS A 78 -10.23 3.93 -5.37
C CYS A 78 -10.07 3.38 -6.81
N TYR A 79 -8.96 2.71 -7.14
CA TYR A 79 -8.72 2.19 -8.50
C TYR A 79 -7.57 1.17 -8.60
N VAL A 80 -7.72 0.14 -9.45
CA VAL A 80 -6.68 -0.86 -9.76
C VAL A 80 -6.48 -0.94 -11.27
N ARG A 81 -5.24 -0.77 -11.75
CA ARG A 81 -4.85 -0.98 -13.16
C ARG A 81 -3.64 -1.91 -13.23
N SER A 82 -3.51 -2.65 -14.33
CA SER A 82 -2.30 -3.46 -14.57
C SER A 82 -1.05 -2.59 -14.36
N ASN A 83 -0.18 -3.01 -13.43
CA ASN A 83 1.08 -2.39 -13.02
C ASN A 83 1.00 -1.11 -12.16
N LYS A 84 -0.19 -0.60 -11.83
CA LYS A 84 -0.36 0.54 -10.91
C LYS A 84 -1.61 0.37 -10.07
N THR A 85 -1.43 0.46 -8.75
CA THR A 85 -2.56 0.39 -7.84
C THR A 85 -2.69 1.67 -7.01
N PHE A 86 -3.92 2.16 -6.89
CA PHE A 86 -4.26 3.37 -6.17
C PHE A 86 -5.25 3.08 -5.05
N PHE A 87 -4.89 3.47 -3.83
CA PHE A 87 -5.73 3.30 -2.66
C PHE A 87 -5.87 4.59 -1.89
N CYS A 88 -7.01 4.76 -1.24
CA CYS A 88 -7.28 5.87 -0.36
C CYS A 88 -7.43 5.32 1.05
N LEU A 89 -6.53 5.69 1.95
CA LEU A 89 -6.66 5.39 3.38
C LEU A 89 -7.43 6.54 4.01
N HIS A 90 -8.53 6.23 4.69
CA HIS A 90 -9.28 7.21 5.48
C HIS A 90 -8.60 7.37 6.84
N ASP A 91 -8.50 8.60 7.31
CA ASP A 91 -8.14 8.84 8.70
C ASP A 91 -9.21 8.17 9.60
N SER A 92 -8.75 7.44 10.61
CA SER A 92 -9.51 6.45 11.35
C SER A 92 -10.51 7.08 12.34
N THR A 93 -11.52 7.78 11.83
CA THR A 93 -12.61 8.33 12.64
C THR A 93 -13.98 8.05 12.01
N GLU A 94 -14.28 6.76 11.80
CA GLU A 94 -15.58 6.20 11.39
C GLU A 94 -15.92 6.25 9.89
N ILE A 95 -15.82 5.10 9.20
CA ILE A 95 -16.84 4.67 8.23
C ILE A 95 -16.96 3.15 8.31
N SER A 96 -18.14 2.68 8.70
CA SER A 96 -18.54 1.28 8.60
C SER A 96 -19.03 0.95 7.19
N GLN A 97 -18.89 -0.32 6.81
CA GLN A 97 -19.56 -1.05 5.74
C GLN A 97 -18.78 -1.35 4.44
N GLY A 98 -18.72 -2.65 4.13
CA GLY A 98 -18.90 -3.14 2.76
C GLY A 98 -17.68 -3.78 2.09
N CYS A 99 -17.36 -5.03 2.45
CA CYS A 99 -16.41 -5.85 1.68
C CYS A 99 -17.03 -6.20 0.31
N LYS A 100 -16.51 -5.63 -0.79
CA LYS A 100 -16.87 -6.04 -2.17
C LYS A 100 -15.73 -6.80 -2.82
N LYS A 101 -15.93 -8.11 -3.03
CA LYS A 101 -15.12 -8.94 -3.93
C LYS A 101 -15.27 -8.40 -5.35
N ILE A 102 -14.19 -7.88 -5.94
CA ILE A 102 -14.15 -7.60 -7.38
C ILE A 102 -13.72 -8.89 -8.08
N LYS A 103 -14.67 -9.59 -8.71
CA LYS A 103 -14.37 -10.63 -9.70
C LYS A 103 -14.13 -9.93 -11.04
N LYS A 104 -12.99 -10.24 -11.66
CA LYS A 104 -12.69 -9.84 -13.04
C LYS A 104 -13.48 -10.77 -13.96
N THR A 105 -14.44 -10.23 -14.70
CA THR A 105 -15.12 -10.98 -15.78
C THR A 105 -14.30 -10.78 -17.05
N THR A 106 -13.90 -11.90 -17.65
CA THR A 106 -13.26 -11.98 -18.97
C THR A 106 -14.23 -11.58 -20.06
#